data_AF-A0A2N2JP52-F1
#
_entry.id   AF-A0A2N2JP52-F1
#
_cell.length_a   1.000
_cell.length_b   1.000
_cell.length_c   1.000
_cell.angle_alpha   90.00
_cell.angle_beta   90.00
_cell.angle_gamma   90.00
#
_symmetry.space_group_name_H-M   'P 1'
#
loop_
_entity.id
_entity.type
_entity.pdbx_description
1 polymer ?
#
loop_
_entity_poly.entity_id
_entity_poly.type
_entity_poly.pdbx_seq_one_letter_code
_entity_poly.pdbx_strand_id
1 'polypeptide(L)'
;MLRPAVALSLAALACAAVAAPATAANPRYVRLSWSDAFDTATSMTVTWNSDAVADPSTIEYGPSASYGHTATGTVIAGNGALNAIHTVALSDLDPDTEYHYRVGGPGQWSADYTFRTGPAAAPGCAPFRFIAMGDGRSDDSAGPSPKWNPILAEAVDENPQFILLTGDQVRAGDDTAQWVNWLAATEAGSPFVPLMPTLGNHDDDKVTGDGAMYNQIFALPPNAATNTEDFYFFTYGDAIFVSLSMVSHKDDGFAQQAAWLDQVLTDNPRTWKFVYFHHPIYTGTLGIPGLLELNHPPNELGQNAALVPVFDEHHVDVVFNGHNHHYQRYQPACCGGGGDHGVVTGDPDTGTTYVITGGAGALTYDLSFLGLDLPGLICLDAGSVTCSGRHHFMVVDVDGLDLNVKVWSTSAQLLDTKPENIALIDEFSIHKDGPAPDCDPIVVADPGPEIAEEGPVEAVAEPVAEPIAEPMADTSGGEPDAGPLPDTATSAPDTTAPAADTAGPTPDTAVSGADTTGGTVADPATTGSGEKTGCAGGGQTSGLLLALLALLALAARRRWADATR
;
A
#
# COMPACT_ATOMS: atom_id res chain seq x y z
N MET A 1 85.37 -33.30 24.11
CA MET A 1 83.92 -33.16 24.32
C MET A 1 83.48 -31.85 23.69
N LEU A 2 82.96 -31.89 22.46
CA LEU A 2 82.27 -30.77 21.81
C LEU A 2 81.10 -31.35 21.00
N ARG A 3 79.92 -30.75 21.18
CA ARG A 3 78.62 -31.14 20.60
C ARG A 3 78.57 -30.89 19.08
N PRO A 4 77.82 -31.68 18.30
CA PRO A 4 77.31 -31.22 17.01
C PRO A 4 75.86 -30.71 17.13
N ALA A 5 75.57 -29.68 16.33
CA ALA A 5 74.31 -28.98 16.22
C ALA A 5 73.28 -29.80 15.42
N VAL A 6 72.02 -29.71 15.84
CA VAL A 6 70.85 -30.24 15.11
C VAL A 6 70.39 -29.16 14.13
N ALA A 7 70.42 -29.47 12.83
CA ALA A 7 69.82 -28.64 11.79
C ALA A 7 68.33 -28.98 11.68
N LEU A 8 67.48 -27.97 11.82
CA LEU A 8 66.03 -28.06 11.68
C LEU A 8 65.65 -27.64 10.25
N SER A 9 65.21 -28.58 9.42
CA SER A 9 64.69 -28.32 8.08
C SER A 9 63.19 -28.04 8.18
N LEU A 10 62.76 -26.78 8.04
CA LEU A 10 61.35 -26.44 7.82
C LEU A 10 61.01 -26.69 6.35
N ALA A 11 60.19 -27.70 6.07
CA ALA A 11 59.48 -27.81 4.80
C ALA A 11 58.22 -26.94 4.86
N ALA A 12 58.20 -25.85 4.11
CA ALA A 12 57.00 -25.03 3.94
C ALA A 12 56.03 -25.75 2.98
N LEU A 13 54.95 -26.29 3.52
CA LEU A 13 53.84 -26.82 2.74
C LEU A 13 52.96 -25.63 2.33
N ALA A 14 53.11 -25.15 1.10
CA ALA A 14 52.23 -24.14 0.52
C ALA A 14 50.86 -24.79 0.27
N CYS A 15 49.92 -24.61 1.20
CA CYS A 15 48.53 -24.95 0.99
C CYS A 15 47.90 -23.82 0.17
N ALA A 16 47.82 -24.00 -1.15
CA ALA A 16 47.00 -23.14 -1.98
C ALA A 16 45.53 -23.40 -1.58
N ALA A 17 44.95 -22.49 -0.80
CA ALA A 17 43.52 -22.44 -0.60
C ALA A 17 42.88 -22.06 -1.95
N VAL A 18 42.40 -23.07 -2.68
CA VAL A 18 41.44 -22.84 -3.75
C VAL A 18 40.18 -22.36 -3.05
N ALA A 19 39.92 -21.05 -3.09
CA ALA A 19 38.61 -20.54 -2.72
C ALA A 19 37.60 -21.25 -3.62
N ALA A 20 36.70 -22.04 -3.02
CA ALA A 20 35.53 -22.49 -3.73
C ALA A 20 34.82 -21.23 -4.26
N PRO A 21 34.35 -21.20 -5.52
CA PRO A 21 33.51 -20.10 -5.96
C PRO A 21 32.35 -20.03 -4.95
N ALA A 22 32.11 -18.84 -4.41
CA ALA A 22 30.90 -18.62 -3.63
C ALA A 22 29.75 -19.09 -4.54
N THR A 23 29.06 -20.16 -4.13
CA THR A 23 27.81 -20.54 -4.77
C THR A 23 26.92 -19.32 -4.59
N ALA A 24 26.72 -18.52 -5.64
CA ALA A 24 25.87 -17.36 -5.51
C ALA A 24 24.49 -17.84 -5.02
N ALA A 25 23.92 -17.11 -4.08
CA ALA A 25 22.67 -17.49 -3.45
C ALA A 25 21.59 -17.62 -4.53
N ASN A 26 20.70 -18.59 -4.36
CA ASN A 26 19.55 -18.74 -5.25
C ASN A 26 18.75 -17.42 -5.29
N PRO A 27 18.01 -17.18 -6.40
CA PRO A 27 17.01 -16.12 -6.43
C PRO A 27 16.16 -16.12 -5.17
N ARG A 28 15.96 -14.93 -4.60
CA ARG A 28 15.25 -14.71 -3.33
C ARG A 28 14.25 -13.57 -3.47
N TYR A 29 13.33 -13.48 -2.54
CA TYR A 29 12.32 -12.41 -2.45
C TYR A 29 11.46 -12.33 -3.72
N VAL A 30 11.12 -13.49 -4.26
CA VAL A 30 10.28 -13.60 -5.46
C VAL A 30 8.90 -13.02 -5.16
N ARG A 31 8.44 -12.12 -6.01
CA ARG A 31 7.18 -11.41 -5.83
C ARG A 31 6.50 -11.14 -7.15
N LEU A 32 5.18 -11.24 -7.11
CA LEU A 32 4.28 -10.99 -8.23
C LEU A 32 3.63 -9.61 -8.11
N SER A 33 3.39 -8.97 -9.25
CA SER A 33 2.64 -7.73 -9.41
C SER A 33 2.16 -7.60 -10.86
N TRP A 34 1.47 -6.51 -11.19
CA TRP A 34 1.22 -6.13 -12.58
C TRP A 34 1.84 -4.77 -12.87
N SER A 35 2.72 -4.71 -13.87
CA SER A 35 3.25 -3.43 -14.38
C SER A 35 2.50 -2.92 -15.61
N ASP A 36 1.64 -3.75 -16.22
CA ASP A 36 0.68 -3.30 -17.22
C ASP A 36 -0.65 -2.98 -16.52
N ALA A 37 -1.05 -1.71 -16.54
CA ALA A 37 -2.27 -1.24 -15.90
C ALA A 37 -3.54 -1.88 -16.48
N PHE A 38 -3.54 -2.25 -17.76
CA PHE A 38 -4.77 -2.61 -18.47
C PHE A 38 -4.95 -4.11 -18.66
N ASP A 39 -3.93 -4.91 -18.38
CA ASP A 39 -3.90 -6.30 -18.80
C ASP A 39 -3.49 -7.27 -17.70
N THR A 40 -4.36 -7.47 -16.71
CA THR A 40 -4.16 -8.52 -15.70
C THR A 40 -4.56 -9.92 -16.20
N ALA A 41 -5.25 -9.99 -17.34
CA ALA A 41 -5.76 -11.23 -17.91
C ALA A 41 -4.72 -11.97 -18.76
N THR A 42 -3.81 -11.24 -19.41
CA THR A 42 -2.78 -11.81 -20.29
C THR A 42 -1.36 -11.44 -19.87
N SER A 43 -1.19 -10.77 -18.73
CA SER A 43 0.13 -10.41 -18.19
C SER A 43 0.34 -10.80 -16.73
N MET A 44 1.61 -10.93 -16.36
CA MET A 44 2.09 -11.04 -14.99
C MET A 44 3.51 -10.50 -14.92
N THR A 45 3.82 -9.70 -13.91
CA THR A 45 5.19 -9.21 -13.68
C THR A 45 5.79 -9.91 -12.48
N VAL A 46 7.00 -10.42 -12.66
CA VAL A 46 7.73 -11.14 -11.62
C VAL A 46 9.02 -10.40 -11.31
N THR A 47 9.23 -10.10 -10.04
CA THR A 47 10.43 -9.45 -9.52
C THR A 47 11.11 -10.34 -8.50
N TRP A 48 12.45 -10.35 -8.48
CA TRP A 48 13.23 -11.05 -7.46
C TRP A 48 14.58 -10.39 -7.24
N ASN A 49 15.29 -10.81 -6.18
CA ASN A 49 16.63 -10.36 -5.87
C ASN A 49 17.66 -11.47 -6.05
N SER A 50 18.89 -11.09 -6.39
CA SER A 50 20.07 -11.98 -6.42
C SER A 50 21.30 -11.29 -5.83
N ASP A 51 22.48 -11.92 -5.88
CA ASP A 51 23.70 -11.36 -5.32
C ASP A 51 24.34 -10.29 -6.23
N ALA A 52 24.23 -10.44 -7.56
CA ALA A 52 24.90 -9.56 -8.51
C ALA A 52 24.09 -9.29 -9.78
N VAL A 53 24.28 -8.11 -10.36
CA VAL A 53 23.61 -7.70 -11.63
C VAL A 53 24.04 -8.55 -12.83
N ALA A 54 25.09 -9.36 -12.68
CA ALA A 54 25.54 -10.32 -13.69
C ALA A 54 24.74 -11.64 -13.65
N ASP A 55 23.95 -11.85 -12.60
CA ASP A 55 23.11 -13.04 -12.47
C ASP A 55 21.95 -12.99 -13.50
N PRO A 56 21.42 -14.14 -13.93
CA PRO A 56 20.45 -14.15 -15.03
C PRO A 56 19.07 -13.59 -14.64
N SER A 57 18.55 -12.66 -15.45
CA SER A 57 17.14 -12.22 -15.44
C SER A 57 16.27 -13.12 -16.34
N THR A 58 16.10 -14.40 -16.01
CA THR A 58 15.31 -15.34 -16.82
C THR A 58 14.18 -15.99 -16.02
N ILE A 59 13.06 -16.23 -16.69
CA ILE A 59 11.92 -17.01 -16.19
C ILE A 59 11.66 -18.15 -17.14
N GLU A 60 11.47 -19.35 -16.59
CA GLU A 60 10.78 -20.44 -17.28
C GLU A 60 9.36 -20.53 -16.73
N TYR A 61 8.37 -20.57 -17.60
CA TYR A 61 6.96 -20.61 -17.22
C TYR A 61 6.10 -21.44 -18.19
N GLY A 62 4.90 -21.84 -17.75
CA GLY A 62 3.85 -22.43 -18.59
C GLY A 62 2.79 -23.18 -17.78
N PRO A 63 1.80 -23.82 -18.43
CA PRO A 63 0.63 -24.40 -17.76
C PRO A 63 0.92 -25.69 -16.96
N SER A 64 2.20 -26.07 -16.83
CA SER A 64 2.64 -27.20 -16.02
C SER A 64 4.09 -26.97 -15.57
N ALA A 65 4.56 -27.74 -14.59
CA ALA A 65 5.96 -27.71 -14.13
C ALA A 65 7.01 -28.12 -15.20
N SER A 66 6.59 -28.46 -16.42
CA SER A 66 7.51 -28.56 -17.57
C SER A 66 7.81 -27.20 -18.21
N TYR A 67 7.12 -26.14 -17.78
CA TYR A 67 7.18 -24.77 -18.25
C TYR A 67 6.91 -24.68 -19.77
N GLY A 68 7.92 -24.89 -20.60
CA GLY A 68 7.79 -24.86 -22.07
C GLY A 68 7.93 -23.47 -22.69
N HIS A 69 7.87 -22.41 -21.89
CA HIS A 69 8.16 -21.04 -22.30
C HIS A 69 9.32 -20.45 -21.50
N THR A 70 9.97 -19.45 -22.08
CA THR A 70 11.07 -18.72 -21.44
C THR A 70 10.96 -17.24 -21.76
N ALA A 71 11.17 -16.39 -20.76
CA ALA A 71 11.23 -14.94 -20.91
C ALA A 71 12.47 -14.37 -20.22
N THR A 72 12.93 -13.22 -20.69
CA THR A 72 14.04 -12.48 -20.09
C THR A 72 13.61 -11.05 -19.83
N GLY A 73 14.24 -10.39 -18.86
CA GLY A 73 13.93 -8.99 -18.54
C GLY A 73 15.12 -8.19 -18.09
N THR A 74 14.88 -7.22 -17.22
CA THR A 74 15.86 -6.22 -16.80
C THR A 74 16.46 -6.57 -15.45
N VAL A 75 17.53 -5.85 -15.09
CA VAL A 75 18.15 -5.90 -13.77
C VAL A 75 18.70 -4.54 -13.41
N ILE A 76 18.54 -4.14 -12.15
CA ILE A 76 19.16 -2.94 -11.56
C ILE A 76 20.03 -3.32 -10.37
N ALA A 77 21.00 -2.47 -10.05
CA ALA A 77 21.70 -2.53 -8.77
C ALA A 77 20.83 -1.84 -7.71
N GLY A 78 20.17 -2.62 -6.87
CA GLY A 78 19.34 -2.12 -5.77
C GLY A 78 20.16 -1.56 -4.62
N ASN A 79 19.49 -0.78 -3.77
CA ASN A 79 20.12 -0.09 -2.66
C ASN A 79 20.60 -1.04 -1.56
N GLY A 80 21.84 -0.85 -1.10
CA GLY A 80 22.41 -1.53 0.08
C GLY A 80 22.20 -3.04 0.08
N ALA A 81 21.46 -3.55 1.07
CA ALA A 81 21.25 -4.99 1.26
C ALA A 81 20.29 -5.63 0.23
N LEU A 82 19.64 -4.84 -0.63
CA LEU A 82 18.77 -5.37 -1.69
C LEU A 82 19.57 -6.05 -2.80
N ASN A 83 20.85 -5.70 -3.01
CA ASN A 83 21.71 -6.23 -4.09
C ASN A 83 21.02 -6.11 -5.48
N ALA A 84 21.17 -7.08 -6.38
CA ALA A 84 20.55 -7.00 -7.70
C ALA A 84 19.04 -7.26 -7.63
N ILE A 85 18.26 -6.47 -8.36
CA ILE A 85 16.81 -6.63 -8.50
C ILE A 85 16.49 -6.88 -9.96
N HIS A 86 15.86 -8.01 -10.25
CA HIS A 86 15.51 -8.45 -11.59
C HIS A 86 13.99 -8.33 -11.78
N THR A 87 13.57 -7.86 -12.95
CA THR A 87 12.15 -7.73 -13.30
C THR A 87 11.90 -8.33 -14.67
N VAL A 88 10.91 -9.20 -14.78
CA VAL A 88 10.47 -9.78 -16.05
C VAL A 88 8.96 -9.65 -16.14
N ALA A 89 8.48 -8.93 -17.16
CA ALA A 89 7.08 -8.89 -17.52
C ALA A 89 6.77 -10.03 -18.51
N LEU A 90 5.75 -10.83 -18.18
CA LEU A 90 5.19 -11.86 -19.05
C LEU A 90 3.96 -11.27 -19.75
N SER A 91 3.81 -11.57 -21.03
CA SER A 91 2.69 -11.16 -21.88
C SER A 91 2.14 -12.35 -22.64
N ASP A 92 1.03 -12.14 -23.36
CA ASP A 92 0.41 -13.14 -24.24
C ASP A 92 0.04 -14.44 -23.49
N LEU A 93 -0.31 -14.31 -22.20
CA LEU A 93 -0.80 -15.40 -21.37
C LEU A 93 -2.28 -15.66 -21.64
N ASP A 94 -2.70 -16.92 -21.49
CA ASP A 94 -4.10 -17.27 -21.57
C ASP A 94 -4.85 -16.72 -20.33
N PRO A 95 -6.02 -16.07 -20.49
CA PRO A 95 -6.85 -15.64 -19.38
C PRO A 95 -7.30 -16.79 -18.48
N ASP A 96 -7.54 -16.48 -17.21
CA ASP A 96 -8.04 -17.40 -16.18
C ASP A 96 -7.27 -18.74 -16.09
N THR A 97 -5.95 -18.69 -16.29
CA THR A 97 -5.09 -19.87 -16.43
C THR A 97 -4.02 -19.91 -15.34
N GLU A 98 -3.85 -21.08 -14.72
CA GLU A 98 -2.76 -21.32 -13.78
C GLU A 98 -1.46 -21.60 -14.55
N TYR A 99 -0.40 -20.90 -14.17
CA TYR A 99 0.95 -21.03 -14.69
C TYR A 99 1.90 -21.47 -13.59
N HIS A 100 2.68 -22.50 -13.86
CA HIS A 100 3.91 -22.78 -13.12
C HIS A 100 5.04 -21.89 -13.63
N TYR A 101 5.91 -21.44 -12.73
CA TYR A 101 7.10 -20.69 -13.10
C TYR A 101 8.27 -20.89 -12.13
N ARG A 102 9.47 -20.61 -12.63
CA ARG A 102 10.69 -20.45 -11.82
C ARG A 102 11.55 -19.34 -12.38
N VAL A 103 12.32 -18.68 -11.51
CA VAL A 103 13.17 -17.53 -11.87
C VAL A 103 14.65 -17.84 -11.65
N GLY A 104 15.52 -17.07 -12.30
CA GLY A 104 16.97 -17.19 -12.20
C GLY A 104 17.59 -17.61 -13.51
N GLY A 105 18.44 -18.64 -13.50
CA GLY A 105 19.05 -19.17 -14.72
C GLY A 105 19.84 -20.46 -14.53
N PRO A 106 20.53 -20.97 -15.56
CA PRO A 106 21.26 -22.23 -15.50
C PRO A 106 22.21 -22.32 -14.30
N GLY A 107 21.95 -23.27 -13.40
CA GLY A 107 22.74 -23.48 -12.18
C GLY A 107 22.23 -22.74 -10.93
N GLN A 108 21.24 -21.86 -11.08
CA GLN A 108 20.66 -21.02 -10.01
C GLN A 108 19.18 -20.74 -10.27
N TRP A 109 18.37 -21.80 -10.24
CA TRP A 109 16.91 -21.67 -10.31
C TRP A 109 16.30 -21.54 -8.92
N SER A 110 15.22 -20.77 -8.81
CA SER A 110 14.34 -20.81 -7.65
C SER A 110 13.61 -22.17 -7.52
N ALA A 111 12.80 -22.30 -6.47
CA ALA A 111 11.75 -23.32 -6.44
C ALA A 111 10.73 -23.10 -7.57
N ASP A 112 9.92 -24.13 -7.82
CA ASP A 112 8.71 -24.03 -8.63
C ASP A 112 7.64 -23.26 -7.84
N TYR A 113 7.04 -22.26 -8.49
CA TYR A 113 5.95 -21.45 -7.97
C TYR A 113 4.79 -21.45 -8.97
N THR A 114 3.63 -20.95 -8.55
CA THR A 114 2.44 -20.88 -9.40
C THR A 114 1.75 -19.52 -9.28
N PHE A 115 1.13 -19.05 -10.34
CA PHE A 115 0.20 -17.92 -10.31
C PHE A 115 -0.98 -18.18 -11.25
N ARG A 116 -2.07 -17.41 -11.10
CA ARG A 116 -3.21 -17.45 -12.02
C ARG A 116 -3.44 -16.08 -12.65
N THR A 117 -3.65 -16.04 -13.96
CA THR A 117 -4.02 -14.82 -14.68
C THR A 117 -5.46 -14.42 -14.40
N GLY A 118 -5.77 -13.14 -14.57
CA GLY A 118 -7.13 -12.64 -14.45
C GLY A 118 -8.08 -13.20 -15.53
N PRO A 119 -9.40 -13.10 -15.31
CA PRO A 119 -10.37 -13.48 -16.32
C PRO A 119 -10.30 -12.53 -17.52
N ALA A 120 -10.71 -13.02 -18.70
CA ALA A 120 -10.84 -12.17 -19.87
C ALA A 120 -11.74 -10.96 -19.56
N ALA A 121 -11.43 -9.80 -20.11
CA ALA A 121 -12.17 -8.56 -19.91
C ALA A 121 -13.57 -8.62 -20.56
N ALA A 122 -14.49 -9.36 -19.93
CA ALA A 122 -15.91 -9.35 -20.20
C ALA A 122 -16.62 -8.79 -18.95
N PRO A 123 -17.47 -7.76 -19.09
CA PRO A 123 -18.15 -7.14 -17.95
C PRO A 123 -18.88 -8.18 -17.09
N GLY A 124 -18.58 -8.22 -15.79
CA GLY A 124 -19.33 -8.97 -14.76
C GLY A 124 -19.42 -10.50 -14.87
N CYS A 125 -18.57 -11.14 -15.69
CA CYS A 125 -18.76 -12.56 -16.02
C CYS A 125 -17.85 -13.57 -15.31
N ALA A 126 -16.92 -13.10 -14.48
CA ALA A 126 -16.07 -13.96 -13.68
C ALA A 126 -15.98 -13.43 -12.25
N PRO A 127 -16.43 -14.19 -11.25
CA PRO A 127 -16.27 -13.80 -9.87
C PRO A 127 -14.78 -13.81 -9.50
N PHE A 128 -14.37 -12.87 -8.67
CA PHE A 128 -13.00 -12.82 -8.18
C PHE A 128 -12.94 -12.35 -6.73
N ARG A 129 -11.83 -12.70 -6.08
CA ARG A 129 -11.55 -12.38 -4.69
C ARG A 129 -10.27 -11.59 -4.58
N PHE A 130 -10.25 -10.58 -3.73
CA PHE A 130 -9.02 -9.92 -3.32
C PHE A 130 -8.99 -9.66 -1.81
N ILE A 131 -7.80 -9.39 -1.29
CA ILE A 131 -7.60 -8.96 0.10
C ILE A 131 -7.26 -7.46 0.13
N ALA A 132 -7.75 -6.75 1.14
CA ALA A 132 -7.27 -5.42 1.50
C ALA A 132 -6.77 -5.39 2.94
N MET A 133 -5.53 -4.97 3.14
CA MET A 133 -4.85 -4.92 4.46
C MET A 133 -3.66 -3.96 4.40
N GLY A 134 -3.17 -3.45 5.52
CA GLY A 134 -1.97 -2.62 5.53
C GLY A 134 -1.33 -2.43 6.89
N ASP A 135 -0.25 -1.65 6.91
CA ASP A 135 0.54 -1.33 8.10
C ASP A 135 1.21 -2.60 8.68
N GLY A 136 1.87 -3.37 7.80
CA GLY A 136 2.53 -4.64 8.14
C GLY A 136 3.84 -4.52 8.93
N ARG A 137 4.36 -3.29 9.07
CA ARG A 137 5.64 -3.00 9.72
C ARG A 137 5.67 -3.30 11.23
N SER A 138 6.89 -3.36 11.79
CA SER A 138 7.13 -3.34 13.25
C SER A 138 7.18 -1.91 13.79
N ASP A 139 6.80 -1.69 15.06
CA ASP A 139 6.91 -0.39 15.76
C ASP A 139 8.14 -0.25 16.64
N ASP A 140 9.03 -1.24 16.72
CA ASP A 140 10.15 -1.22 17.66
C ASP A 140 11.39 -1.97 17.21
N SER A 141 11.38 -2.56 16.01
CA SER A 141 12.52 -3.29 15.47
C SER A 141 12.78 -2.95 14.00
N ALA A 142 13.98 -3.28 13.53
CA ALA A 142 14.35 -3.23 12.12
C ALA A 142 13.83 -4.46 11.32
N GLY A 143 13.03 -5.32 11.95
CA GLY A 143 12.37 -6.46 11.29
C GLY A 143 10.90 -6.18 11.00
N PRO A 144 10.23 -7.05 10.22
CA PRO A 144 8.78 -7.01 10.07
C PRO A 144 8.11 -7.28 11.42
N SER A 145 6.83 -6.91 11.55
CA SER A 145 6.06 -7.32 12.71
C SER A 145 6.05 -8.86 12.82
N PRO A 146 6.21 -9.44 14.02
CA PRO A 146 6.03 -10.88 14.21
C PRO A 146 4.59 -11.33 13.89
N LYS A 147 3.66 -10.40 13.69
CA LYS A 147 2.27 -10.68 13.28
C LYS A 147 2.12 -10.73 11.76
N TRP A 148 2.98 -10.05 10.99
CA TRP A 148 2.85 -9.91 9.54
C TRP A 148 2.76 -11.24 8.81
N ASN A 149 3.75 -12.12 8.95
CA ASN A 149 3.79 -13.39 8.22
C ASN A 149 2.59 -14.31 8.57
N PRO A 150 2.23 -14.53 9.85
CA PRO A 150 1.00 -15.26 10.19
C PRO A 150 -0.28 -14.66 9.57
N ILE A 151 -0.42 -13.33 9.59
CA ILE A 151 -1.59 -12.63 9.02
C ILE A 151 -1.61 -12.79 7.50
N LEU A 152 -0.47 -12.63 6.83
CA LEU A 152 -0.33 -12.84 5.40
C LEU A 152 -0.66 -14.29 5.00
N ALA A 153 -0.19 -15.28 5.76
CA ALA A 153 -0.50 -16.68 5.50
C ALA A 153 -2.01 -16.96 5.60
N GLU A 154 -2.68 -16.44 6.64
CA GLU A 154 -4.14 -16.54 6.77
C GLU A 154 -4.88 -15.84 5.62
N ALA A 155 -4.38 -14.68 5.17
CA ALA A 155 -4.95 -13.97 4.02
C ALA A 155 -4.75 -14.70 2.69
N VAL A 156 -3.60 -15.35 2.49
CA VAL A 156 -3.31 -16.18 1.30
C VAL A 156 -4.15 -17.47 1.30
N ASP A 157 -4.43 -18.05 2.47
CA ASP A 157 -5.28 -19.24 2.62
C ASP A 157 -6.74 -18.99 2.18
N GLU A 158 -7.18 -17.72 2.10
CA GLU A 158 -8.46 -17.34 1.51
C GLU A 158 -8.47 -17.43 -0.03
N ASN A 159 -7.36 -17.83 -0.65
CA ASN A 159 -7.17 -17.98 -2.09
C ASN A 159 -7.53 -16.71 -2.91
N PRO A 160 -7.00 -15.53 -2.55
CA PRO A 160 -7.25 -14.31 -3.30
C PRO A 160 -6.48 -14.28 -4.62
N GLN A 161 -7.02 -13.54 -5.59
CA GLN A 161 -6.36 -13.28 -6.86
C GLN A 161 -5.25 -12.23 -6.74
N PHE A 162 -5.34 -11.34 -5.75
CA PHE A 162 -4.31 -10.36 -5.38
C PHE A 162 -4.57 -9.78 -3.99
N ILE A 163 -3.55 -9.09 -3.45
CA ILE A 163 -3.61 -8.37 -2.17
C ILE A 163 -3.30 -6.90 -2.40
N LEU A 164 -4.22 -6.03 -2.02
CA LEU A 164 -3.99 -4.59 -1.89
C LEU A 164 -3.31 -4.29 -0.56
N LEU A 165 -2.19 -3.56 -0.60
CA LEU A 165 -1.48 -3.11 0.61
C LEU A 165 -1.65 -1.61 0.81
N THR A 166 -2.29 -1.18 1.90
CA THR A 166 -2.62 0.25 2.14
C THR A 166 -1.48 1.10 2.73
N GLY A 167 -0.22 0.75 2.45
CA GLY A 167 0.96 1.50 2.90
C GLY A 167 1.60 0.97 4.18
N ASP A 168 2.73 1.55 4.55
CA ASP A 168 3.53 1.26 5.75
C ASP A 168 3.99 -0.21 5.80
N GLN A 169 4.64 -0.65 4.72
CA GLN A 169 5.27 -1.97 4.67
C GLN A 169 6.48 -2.04 5.60
N VAL A 170 7.27 -0.96 5.66
CA VAL A 170 8.41 -0.81 6.56
C VAL A 170 8.25 0.42 7.43
N ARG A 171 9.05 0.54 8.50
CA ARG A 171 9.03 1.71 9.38
C ARG A 171 9.97 2.82 8.93
N ALA A 172 11.09 2.50 8.31
CA ALA A 172 12.00 3.49 7.75
C ALA A 172 12.31 3.13 6.31
N GLY A 173 11.73 3.92 5.41
CA GLY A 173 11.79 3.71 3.96
C GLY A 173 13.20 3.77 3.40
N ASP A 174 14.14 4.46 4.06
CA ASP A 174 15.57 4.52 3.74
C ASP A 174 16.43 3.43 4.39
N ASP A 175 15.86 2.57 5.24
CA ASP A 175 16.55 1.45 5.87
C ASP A 175 16.42 0.16 5.04
N THR A 176 17.45 -0.10 4.22
CA THR A 176 17.51 -1.32 3.38
C THR A 176 17.36 -2.63 4.16
N ALA A 177 17.74 -2.67 5.44
CA ALA A 177 17.60 -3.88 6.24
C ALA A 177 16.13 -4.19 6.54
N GLN A 178 15.30 -3.17 6.74
CA GLN A 178 13.86 -3.35 6.97
C GLN A 178 13.16 -3.90 5.74
N TRP A 179 13.48 -3.39 4.55
CA TRP A 179 12.93 -3.90 3.29
C TRP A 179 13.34 -5.35 3.05
N VAL A 180 14.60 -5.70 3.25
CA VAL A 180 15.08 -7.09 3.12
C VAL A 180 14.36 -8.03 4.10
N ASN A 181 14.21 -7.61 5.36
CA ASN A 181 13.52 -8.42 6.36
C ASN A 181 12.02 -8.55 6.06
N TRP A 182 11.38 -7.50 5.57
CA TRP A 182 9.98 -7.52 5.16
C TRP A 182 9.79 -8.45 3.97
N LEU A 183 10.61 -8.31 2.91
CA LEU A 183 10.60 -9.19 1.74
C LEU A 183 10.74 -10.67 2.14
N ALA A 184 11.70 -10.98 3.02
CA ALA A 184 11.90 -12.34 3.53
C ALA A 184 10.68 -12.90 4.28
N ALA A 185 9.97 -12.06 5.03
CA ALA A 185 8.75 -12.49 5.74
C ALA A 185 7.53 -12.63 4.82
N THR A 186 7.55 -11.98 3.66
CA THR A 186 6.46 -11.98 2.68
C THR A 186 6.57 -13.14 1.68
N GLU A 187 7.70 -13.86 1.61
CA GLU A 187 7.93 -14.98 0.67
C GLU A 187 6.94 -16.15 0.82
N ALA A 188 6.20 -16.24 1.93
CA ALA A 188 5.14 -17.23 2.08
C ALA A 188 3.95 -16.99 1.13
N GLY A 189 3.76 -15.75 0.66
CA GLY A 189 2.65 -15.36 -0.21
C GLY A 189 3.08 -14.71 -1.53
N SER A 190 4.09 -13.85 -1.53
CA SER A 190 4.46 -13.05 -2.71
C SER A 190 4.81 -13.84 -3.98
N PRO A 191 5.36 -15.07 -3.93
CA PRO A 191 5.58 -15.88 -5.14
C PRO A 191 4.30 -16.50 -5.71
N PHE A 192 3.16 -16.38 -5.01
CA PHE A 192 1.92 -17.05 -5.39
C PHE A 192 0.76 -16.06 -5.64
N VAL A 193 0.78 -14.94 -4.94
CA VAL A 193 -0.29 -13.93 -5.00
C VAL A 193 0.33 -12.56 -5.31
N PRO A 194 -0.13 -11.88 -6.38
CA PRO A 194 0.26 -10.50 -6.69
C PRO A 194 0.01 -9.54 -5.52
N LEU A 195 1.02 -8.73 -5.23
CA LEU A 195 0.95 -7.68 -4.21
C LEU A 195 0.89 -6.31 -4.91
N MET A 196 -0.17 -5.56 -4.63
CA MET A 196 -0.43 -4.24 -5.22
C MET A 196 -0.45 -3.17 -4.11
N PRO A 197 0.72 -2.60 -3.75
CA PRO A 197 0.84 -1.68 -2.63
C PRO A 197 0.55 -0.22 -3.01
N THR A 198 0.28 0.60 -2.01
CA THR A 198 0.37 2.06 -2.07
C THR A 198 1.47 2.53 -1.12
N LEU A 199 1.97 3.75 -1.34
CA LEU A 199 2.99 4.38 -0.50
C LEU A 199 2.40 4.88 0.83
N GLY A 200 2.96 4.39 1.94
CA GLY A 200 2.76 4.95 3.28
C GLY A 200 3.77 6.05 3.62
N ASN A 201 3.52 6.79 4.69
CA ASN A 201 4.44 7.85 5.12
C ASN A 201 5.77 7.30 5.65
N HIS A 202 5.84 6.01 5.96
CA HIS A 202 7.07 5.36 6.37
C HIS A 202 7.88 4.77 5.21
N ASP A 203 7.28 4.56 4.04
CA ASP A 203 7.91 3.77 2.96
C ASP A 203 8.92 4.58 2.11
N ASP A 204 8.92 5.92 2.21
CA ASP A 204 9.76 6.81 1.38
C ASP A 204 10.50 7.90 2.19
N ASP A 205 10.97 7.56 3.40
CA ASP A 205 11.24 8.58 4.43
C ASP A 205 12.39 9.58 4.14
N LYS A 206 13.22 9.43 3.08
CA LYS A 206 14.31 10.39 2.72
C LYS A 206 14.72 10.50 1.24
N VAL A 207 14.28 9.62 0.34
CA VAL A 207 14.75 9.56 -1.06
C VAL A 207 13.59 9.25 -2.01
N THR A 208 13.05 10.25 -2.69
CA THR A 208 11.84 10.10 -3.53
C THR A 208 12.09 9.46 -4.90
N GLY A 209 11.03 8.98 -5.54
CA GLY A 209 11.03 8.44 -6.91
C GLY A 209 11.85 7.16 -7.05
N ASP A 210 12.52 6.91 -8.17
CA ASP A 210 13.27 5.65 -8.41
C ASP A 210 14.44 5.40 -7.42
N GLY A 211 14.83 6.43 -6.66
CA GLY A 211 15.78 6.29 -5.56
C GLY A 211 15.15 5.66 -4.31
N ALA A 212 13.83 5.76 -4.15
CA ALA A 212 13.06 5.16 -3.09
C ALA A 212 13.07 3.63 -3.23
N MET A 213 13.26 2.92 -2.12
CA MET A 213 13.29 1.46 -2.18
C MET A 213 11.95 0.86 -2.61
N TYR A 214 10.83 1.50 -2.27
CA TYR A 214 9.51 1.10 -2.77
C TYR A 214 9.47 1.00 -4.30
N ASN A 215 9.92 2.03 -5.02
CA ASN A 215 9.94 2.05 -6.49
C ASN A 215 10.99 1.10 -7.08
N GLN A 216 12.05 0.77 -6.34
CA GLN A 216 13.02 -0.23 -6.79
C GLN A 216 12.49 -1.66 -6.67
N ILE A 217 11.66 -1.95 -5.66
CA ILE A 217 11.26 -3.32 -5.36
C ILE A 217 9.93 -3.71 -6.00
N PHE A 218 8.99 -2.77 -6.21
CA PHE A 218 7.71 -3.09 -6.82
C PHE A 218 7.68 -2.66 -8.28
N ALA A 219 7.41 -3.62 -9.17
CA ALA A 219 7.15 -3.33 -10.57
C ALA A 219 5.64 -3.10 -10.76
N LEU A 220 5.22 -1.85 -10.75
CA LEU A 220 3.82 -1.43 -10.85
C LEU A 220 3.63 -0.56 -12.09
N PRO A 221 2.40 -0.21 -12.48
CA PRO A 221 2.22 0.63 -13.64
C PRO A 221 2.77 2.04 -13.37
N PRO A 222 3.63 2.58 -14.24
CA PRO A 222 4.18 3.91 -14.03
C PRO A 222 3.12 4.99 -14.31
N ASN A 223 3.18 6.11 -13.60
CA ASN A 223 2.35 7.27 -13.89
C ASN A 223 3.07 8.31 -14.74
N ALA A 224 2.32 9.03 -15.57
CA ALA A 224 2.89 10.04 -16.48
C ALA A 224 3.37 11.33 -15.77
N ALA A 225 2.93 11.59 -14.53
CA ALA A 225 3.27 12.85 -13.85
C ALA A 225 4.69 12.85 -13.27
N THR A 226 5.11 11.71 -12.75
CA THR A 226 6.41 11.51 -12.08
C THR A 226 7.30 10.51 -12.81
N ASN A 227 6.73 9.72 -13.73
CA ASN A 227 7.38 8.58 -14.37
C ASN A 227 7.89 7.54 -13.35
N THR A 228 7.16 7.38 -12.25
CA THR A 228 7.42 6.41 -11.17
C THR A 228 6.15 5.60 -10.88
N GLU A 229 6.25 4.67 -9.94
CA GLU A 229 5.19 3.78 -9.47
C GLU A 229 4.48 4.28 -8.20
N ASP A 230 4.73 5.54 -7.80
CA ASP A 230 4.22 6.13 -6.55
C ASP A 230 2.70 6.07 -6.42
N PHE A 231 2.00 6.19 -7.55
CA PHE A 231 0.55 6.08 -7.70
C PHE A 231 0.26 5.53 -9.09
N TYR A 232 -0.84 4.79 -9.22
CA TYR A 232 -1.13 4.03 -10.42
C TYR A 232 -2.58 3.51 -10.39
N PHE A 233 -3.01 2.89 -11.48
CA PHE A 233 -4.24 2.10 -11.48
C PHE A 233 -3.99 0.78 -12.19
N PHE A 234 -4.87 -0.19 -11.94
CA PHE A 234 -4.95 -1.40 -12.74
C PHE A 234 -6.40 -1.87 -12.85
N THR A 235 -6.68 -2.75 -13.82
CA THR A 235 -8.00 -3.35 -14.00
C THR A 235 -7.95 -4.85 -13.76
N TYR A 236 -8.99 -5.40 -13.15
CA TYR A 236 -9.15 -6.85 -12.98
C TYR A 236 -10.62 -7.21 -13.19
N GLY A 237 -10.90 -8.05 -14.18
CA GLY A 237 -12.27 -8.31 -14.63
C GLY A 237 -12.98 -7.01 -15.03
N ASP A 238 -14.09 -6.69 -14.37
CA ASP A 238 -14.88 -5.47 -14.60
C ASP A 238 -14.74 -4.44 -13.46
N ALA A 239 -13.59 -4.46 -12.80
CA ALA A 239 -13.23 -3.53 -11.75
C ALA A 239 -11.98 -2.72 -12.11
N ILE A 240 -11.95 -1.47 -11.67
CA ILE A 240 -10.75 -0.64 -11.63
C ILE A 240 -10.31 -0.42 -10.17
N PHE A 241 -9.00 -0.49 -9.98
CA PHE A 241 -8.32 -0.26 -8.71
C PHE A 241 -7.36 0.90 -8.89
N VAL A 242 -7.46 1.93 -8.06
CA VAL A 242 -6.60 3.12 -8.14
C VAL A 242 -5.84 3.32 -6.83
N SER A 243 -4.52 3.22 -6.90
CA SER A 243 -3.59 3.56 -5.83
C SER A 243 -3.27 5.05 -5.89
N LEU A 244 -3.50 5.80 -4.81
CA LEU A 244 -3.12 7.22 -4.71
C LEU A 244 -1.90 7.40 -3.79
N SER A 245 -1.04 8.36 -4.12
CA SER A 245 0.09 8.73 -3.26
C SER A 245 -0.28 9.91 -2.37
N MET A 246 -0.14 9.71 -1.06
CA MET A 246 -0.25 10.79 -0.07
C MET A 246 1.11 11.47 0.20
N VAL A 247 2.20 10.90 -0.34
CA VAL A 247 3.57 11.37 -0.10
C VAL A 247 4.04 12.27 -1.26
N SER A 248 3.81 11.85 -2.49
CA SER A 248 4.28 12.54 -3.72
C SER A 248 3.47 13.79 -4.06
N HIS A 249 2.26 13.91 -3.50
CA HIS A 249 1.31 14.99 -3.77
C HIS A 249 0.96 15.85 -2.54
N LYS A 250 1.73 15.76 -1.45
CA LYS A 250 1.60 16.66 -0.30
C LYS A 250 1.90 18.12 -0.69
N ASP A 251 1.58 19.06 0.18
CA ASP A 251 1.94 20.49 0.04
C ASP A 251 1.45 21.11 -1.30
N ASP A 252 0.14 21.07 -1.56
CA ASP A 252 -0.62 21.59 -2.73
C ASP A 252 -0.71 20.65 -3.96
N GLY A 253 -0.09 19.47 -3.94
CA GLY A 253 -0.12 18.53 -5.06
C GLY A 253 -1.44 17.77 -5.28
N PHE A 254 -2.37 17.77 -4.32
CA PHE A 254 -3.59 16.97 -4.40
C PHE A 254 -4.54 17.38 -5.53
N ALA A 255 -4.55 18.65 -5.94
CA ALA A 255 -5.36 19.08 -7.08
C ALA A 255 -4.91 18.44 -8.40
N GLN A 256 -3.60 18.25 -8.59
CA GLN A 256 -3.06 17.56 -9.76
C GLN A 256 -3.42 16.08 -9.75
N GLN A 257 -3.30 15.43 -8.59
CA GLN A 257 -3.68 14.02 -8.43
C GLN A 257 -5.19 13.80 -8.60
N ALA A 258 -6.01 14.74 -8.13
CA ALA A 258 -7.46 14.72 -8.35
C ALA A 258 -7.80 14.82 -9.85
N ALA A 259 -7.16 15.73 -10.59
CA ALA A 259 -7.36 15.84 -12.04
C ALA A 259 -6.91 14.57 -12.79
N TRP A 260 -5.81 13.94 -12.35
CA TRP A 260 -5.38 12.66 -12.89
C TRP A 260 -6.40 11.54 -12.60
N LEU A 261 -6.88 11.45 -11.36
CA LEU A 261 -7.88 10.47 -10.96
C LEU A 261 -9.19 10.65 -11.76
N ASP A 262 -9.65 11.88 -11.91
CA ASP A 262 -10.84 12.23 -12.70
C ASP A 262 -10.72 11.72 -14.13
N GLN A 263 -9.57 11.95 -14.76
CA GLN A 263 -9.29 11.43 -16.11
C GLN A 263 -9.27 9.89 -16.14
N VAL A 264 -8.60 9.25 -15.18
CA VAL A 264 -8.51 7.78 -15.11
C VAL A 264 -9.90 7.15 -15.00
N LEU A 265 -10.76 7.68 -14.12
CA LEU A 265 -12.11 7.15 -13.92
C LEU A 265 -13.06 7.48 -15.08
N THR A 266 -12.88 8.63 -15.73
CA THR A 266 -13.61 9.00 -16.96
C THR A 266 -13.30 8.05 -18.11
N ASP A 267 -12.02 7.74 -18.33
CA ASP A 267 -11.58 6.90 -19.44
C ASP A 267 -11.85 5.41 -19.20
N ASN A 268 -12.12 5.02 -17.95
CA ASN A 268 -12.33 3.63 -17.53
C ASN A 268 -13.65 3.46 -16.79
N PRO A 269 -14.80 3.58 -17.48
CA PRO A 269 -16.11 3.36 -16.87
C PRO A 269 -16.31 1.86 -16.59
N ARG A 270 -15.84 1.40 -15.43
CA ARG A 270 -16.00 0.04 -14.93
C ARG A 270 -17.17 -0.07 -13.95
N THR A 271 -17.75 -1.26 -13.86
CA THR A 271 -18.83 -1.54 -12.90
C THR A 271 -18.36 -1.25 -11.49
N TRP A 272 -17.23 -1.81 -11.07
CA TRP A 272 -16.69 -1.61 -9.72
C TRP A 272 -15.48 -0.66 -9.73
N LYS A 273 -15.48 0.30 -8.80
CA LYS A 273 -14.40 1.28 -8.64
C LYS A 273 -13.89 1.27 -7.21
N PHE A 274 -12.64 0.86 -7.05
CA PHE A 274 -11.96 0.84 -5.76
C PHE A 274 -10.79 1.82 -5.77
N VAL A 275 -10.66 2.58 -4.70
CA VAL A 275 -9.52 3.49 -4.49
C VAL A 275 -8.83 3.10 -3.19
N TYR A 276 -7.50 3.13 -3.16
CA TYR A 276 -6.75 2.83 -1.94
C TYR A 276 -5.50 3.69 -1.81
N PHE A 277 -5.21 4.13 -0.58
CA PHE A 277 -4.07 4.98 -0.24
C PHE A 277 -3.90 5.07 1.26
N HIS A 278 -2.76 5.58 1.73
CA HIS A 278 -2.41 5.43 3.14
C HIS A 278 -3.26 6.25 4.14
N HIS A 279 -3.29 7.58 4.04
CA HIS A 279 -3.91 8.45 5.05
C HIS A 279 -5.44 8.50 4.93
N PRO A 280 -6.21 8.27 6.01
CA PRO A 280 -7.67 8.21 5.96
C PRO A 280 -8.35 9.50 5.52
N ILE A 281 -9.38 9.36 4.68
CA ILE A 281 -10.36 10.43 4.42
C ILE A 281 -11.17 10.72 5.68
N TYR A 282 -11.71 9.66 6.28
CA TYR A 282 -12.49 9.71 7.52
C TYR A 282 -11.92 8.71 8.53
N THR A 283 -11.81 9.14 9.77
CA THR A 283 -11.41 8.32 10.92
C THR A 283 -11.87 9.03 12.19
N GLY A 284 -12.26 8.25 13.20
CA GLY A 284 -12.49 8.82 14.52
C GLY A 284 -11.16 9.27 15.10
N THR A 285 -11.18 10.20 16.07
CA THR A 285 -10.00 10.55 16.85
C THR A 285 -10.26 10.35 18.33
N LEU A 286 -9.33 9.71 19.02
CA LEU A 286 -9.25 9.72 20.47
C LEU A 286 -7.94 10.40 20.87
N GLY A 287 -8.02 11.72 20.91
CA GLY A 287 -6.98 12.60 21.39
C GLY A 287 -7.48 13.47 22.54
N ILE A 288 -6.76 13.49 23.66
CA ILE A 288 -6.81 14.62 24.60
C ILE A 288 -5.58 15.47 24.26
N PRO A 289 -5.74 16.63 23.57
CA PRO A 289 -4.62 17.46 23.16
C PRO A 289 -3.64 17.71 24.31
N GLY A 290 -2.37 17.38 24.10
CA GLY A 290 -1.31 17.54 25.09
C GLY A 290 -1.20 16.43 26.16
N LEU A 291 -2.13 15.47 26.23
CA LEU A 291 -2.12 14.38 27.21
C LEU A 291 -2.01 12.98 26.58
N LEU A 292 -2.77 12.73 25.50
CA LEU A 292 -2.85 11.41 24.87
C LEU A 292 -3.34 11.56 23.43
N GLU A 293 -2.53 11.18 22.44
CA GLU A 293 -2.94 11.11 21.02
C GLU A 293 -2.67 9.68 20.54
N LEU A 294 -3.73 8.88 20.45
CA LEU A 294 -3.63 7.44 20.15
C LEU A 294 -3.69 7.14 18.65
N ASN A 295 -4.48 7.91 17.91
CA ASN A 295 -4.67 7.76 16.48
C ASN A 295 -4.55 9.11 15.76
N HIS A 296 -4.41 9.06 14.45
CA HIS A 296 -4.26 10.20 13.55
C HIS A 296 -5.62 10.79 13.16
N PRO A 297 -5.69 12.13 12.93
CA PRO A 297 -6.92 12.79 12.50
C PRO A 297 -7.33 12.44 11.07
N PRO A 298 -8.63 12.58 10.73
CA PRO A 298 -9.05 12.54 9.34
C PRO A 298 -8.42 13.68 8.57
N ASN A 299 -8.29 13.52 7.25
CA ASN A 299 -7.86 14.63 6.37
C ASN A 299 -6.52 15.25 6.81
N GLU A 300 -5.62 14.47 7.39
CA GLU A 300 -4.41 14.97 8.05
C GLU A 300 -3.52 15.84 7.14
N LEU A 301 -3.56 15.57 5.83
CA LEU A 301 -2.78 16.29 4.82
C LEU A 301 -3.60 17.30 4.00
N GLY A 302 -4.89 17.47 4.31
CA GLY A 302 -5.80 18.34 3.55
C GLY A 302 -6.24 17.77 2.20
N GLN A 303 -6.11 16.46 1.99
CA GLN A 303 -6.39 15.78 0.72
C GLN A 303 -7.89 15.75 0.36
N ASN A 304 -8.79 15.80 1.35
CA ASN A 304 -10.20 15.55 1.13
C ASN A 304 -10.83 16.59 0.18
N ALA A 305 -10.44 17.86 0.31
CA ALA A 305 -10.96 18.97 -0.50
C ALA A 305 -10.77 18.77 -2.01
N ALA A 306 -9.71 18.06 -2.40
CA ALA A 306 -9.42 17.76 -3.81
C ALA A 306 -9.96 16.39 -4.23
N LEU A 307 -9.83 15.36 -3.38
CA LEU A 307 -10.10 13.98 -3.77
C LEU A 307 -11.56 13.56 -3.63
N VAL A 308 -12.24 13.97 -2.55
CA VAL A 308 -13.63 13.56 -2.28
C VAL A 308 -14.59 13.99 -3.40
N PRO A 309 -14.51 15.21 -3.98
CA PRO A 309 -15.35 15.58 -5.11
C PRO A 309 -15.23 14.63 -6.32
N VAL A 310 -14.04 14.10 -6.59
CA VAL A 310 -13.82 13.15 -7.67
C VAL A 310 -14.41 11.77 -7.33
N PHE A 311 -14.32 11.34 -6.07
CA PHE A 311 -14.98 10.11 -5.61
C PHE A 311 -16.50 10.20 -5.75
N ASP A 312 -17.07 11.35 -5.39
CA ASP A 312 -18.49 11.65 -5.52
C ASP A 312 -18.94 11.68 -6.99
N GLU A 313 -18.18 12.34 -7.86
CA GLU A 313 -18.49 12.49 -9.29
C GLU A 313 -18.49 11.15 -10.05
N HIS A 314 -17.51 10.29 -9.75
CA HIS A 314 -17.35 9.00 -10.44
C HIS A 314 -18.05 7.83 -9.76
N HIS A 315 -18.68 8.08 -8.61
CA HIS A 315 -19.29 7.07 -7.75
C HIS A 315 -18.29 5.95 -7.45
N VAL A 316 -17.24 6.30 -6.71
CA VAL A 316 -16.31 5.29 -6.17
C VAL A 316 -17.05 4.45 -5.14
N ASP A 317 -16.91 3.13 -5.21
CA ASP A 317 -17.67 2.21 -4.37
C ASP A 317 -17.08 2.11 -2.96
N VAL A 318 -15.78 1.83 -2.91
CA VAL A 318 -15.05 1.68 -1.65
C VAL A 318 -13.68 2.34 -1.71
N VAL A 319 -13.37 3.11 -0.68
CA VAL A 319 -12.04 3.69 -0.43
C VAL A 319 -11.38 2.96 0.74
N PHE A 320 -10.18 2.42 0.52
CA PHE A 320 -9.39 1.73 1.52
C PHE A 320 -8.22 2.58 2.01
N ASN A 321 -8.13 2.74 3.32
CA ASN A 321 -7.05 3.45 3.99
C ASN A 321 -6.30 2.59 5.01
N GLY A 322 -5.05 2.95 5.28
CA GLY A 322 -4.22 2.37 6.34
C GLY A 322 -4.00 3.38 7.47
N HIS A 323 -2.75 3.49 7.92
CA HIS A 323 -2.18 4.54 8.78
C HIS A 323 -2.64 4.50 10.24
N ASN A 324 -3.95 4.44 10.45
CA ASN A 324 -4.53 4.18 11.74
C ASN A 324 -4.63 2.67 11.97
N HIS A 325 -3.99 2.20 13.03
CA HIS A 325 -3.79 0.76 13.25
C HIS A 325 -5.02 0.05 13.84
N HIS A 326 -6.16 0.20 13.20
CA HIS A 326 -7.43 -0.42 13.55
C HIS A 326 -8.28 -0.67 12.31
N TYR A 327 -9.31 -1.49 12.47
CA TYR A 327 -10.39 -1.60 11.49
C TYR A 327 -11.43 -0.52 11.78
N GLN A 328 -11.87 0.23 10.79
CA GLN A 328 -13.05 1.08 10.90
C GLN A 328 -13.78 1.19 9.58
N ARG A 329 -15.10 1.02 9.59
CA ARG A 329 -15.96 1.24 8.43
C ARG A 329 -16.96 2.34 8.70
N TYR A 330 -17.13 3.21 7.71
CA TYR A 330 -18.14 4.25 7.68
C TYR A 330 -19.35 3.83 6.86
N GLN A 331 -20.49 4.43 7.15
CA GLN A 331 -21.65 4.42 6.28
C GLN A 331 -21.26 5.04 4.93
N PRO A 332 -21.92 4.63 3.83
CA PRO A 332 -21.81 5.33 2.57
C PRO A 332 -22.04 6.83 2.74
N ALA A 333 -21.15 7.64 2.18
CA ALA A 333 -21.21 9.09 2.25
C ALA A 333 -20.92 9.71 0.87
N CYS A 334 -21.53 10.87 0.61
CA CYS A 334 -21.31 11.62 -0.60
C CYS A 334 -21.24 13.12 -0.31
N CYS A 335 -20.98 13.90 -1.36
CA CYS A 335 -21.43 15.27 -1.54
C CYS A 335 -20.90 16.26 -0.47
N GLY A 336 -19.83 15.88 0.22
CA GLY A 336 -19.34 16.53 1.46
C GLY A 336 -18.32 17.64 1.25
N GLY A 337 -17.98 17.96 -0.01
CA GLY A 337 -17.05 19.05 -0.35
C GLY A 337 -15.65 18.90 0.26
N GLY A 338 -15.29 17.68 0.70
CA GLY A 338 -13.96 17.36 1.22
C GLY A 338 -13.62 17.90 2.60
N GLY A 339 -14.60 18.00 3.51
CA GLY A 339 -14.34 18.23 4.94
C GLY A 339 -13.87 16.97 5.68
N ASP A 340 -13.71 17.09 7.00
CA ASP A 340 -13.26 16.01 7.91
C ASP A 340 -14.33 14.93 8.16
N HIS A 341 -15.57 15.20 7.72
CA HIS A 341 -16.69 14.26 7.76
C HIS A 341 -17.47 14.32 6.44
N GLY A 342 -17.89 13.16 5.95
CA GLY A 342 -18.76 13.06 4.77
C GLY A 342 -20.22 13.34 5.09
N VAL A 343 -21.03 13.64 4.07
CA VAL A 343 -22.49 13.67 4.24
C VAL A 343 -22.99 12.24 4.07
N VAL A 344 -23.32 11.61 5.19
CA VAL A 344 -23.80 10.23 5.23
C VAL A 344 -25.09 10.10 4.41
N THR A 345 -25.05 9.26 3.37
CA THR A 345 -26.24 8.83 2.62
C THR A 345 -26.81 7.56 3.26
N GLY A 346 -25.95 6.71 3.82
CA GLY A 346 -26.33 5.39 4.34
C GLY A 346 -26.69 4.39 3.23
N ASP A 347 -26.46 4.75 1.97
CA ASP A 347 -26.85 4.01 0.79
C ASP A 347 -25.68 3.95 -0.21
N PRO A 348 -25.14 2.74 -0.49
CA PRO A 348 -24.05 2.54 -1.45
C PRO A 348 -24.39 2.98 -2.88
N ASP A 349 -25.67 3.07 -3.25
CA ASP A 349 -26.10 3.55 -4.57
C ASP A 349 -25.97 5.07 -4.72
N THR A 350 -25.67 5.79 -3.63
CA THR A 350 -25.57 7.25 -3.66
C THR A 350 -24.33 7.77 -2.95
N GLY A 351 -23.48 6.91 -2.39
CA GLY A 351 -22.29 7.32 -1.67
C GLY A 351 -21.20 6.26 -1.61
N THR A 352 -19.97 6.70 -1.36
CA THR A 352 -18.78 5.88 -1.23
C THR A 352 -18.67 5.30 0.19
N THR A 353 -18.33 4.02 0.30
CA THR A 353 -17.97 3.40 1.58
C THR A 353 -16.49 3.66 1.90
N TYR A 354 -16.19 4.17 3.09
CA TYR A 354 -14.81 4.41 3.53
C TYR A 354 -14.40 3.39 4.60
N VAL A 355 -13.23 2.79 4.42
CA VAL A 355 -12.71 1.72 5.30
C VAL A 355 -11.25 1.98 5.66
N ILE A 356 -10.94 1.88 6.95
CA ILE A 356 -9.58 1.80 7.49
C ILE A 356 -9.27 0.33 7.74
N THR A 357 -8.15 -0.17 7.22
CA THR A 357 -7.68 -1.57 7.32
C THR A 357 -6.19 -1.66 7.71
N GLY A 358 -5.73 -0.80 8.63
CA GLY A 358 -4.33 -0.72 9.06
C GLY A 358 -3.90 -1.75 10.13
N GLY A 359 -4.54 -2.92 10.16
CA GLY A 359 -4.36 -3.90 11.24
C GLY A 359 -3.39 -5.05 10.95
N ALA A 360 -2.58 -4.99 9.89
CA ALA A 360 -1.87 -6.18 9.39
C ALA A 360 -0.55 -6.50 10.09
N GLY A 361 -0.05 -5.64 10.98
CA GLY A 361 1.22 -5.91 11.64
C GLY A 361 1.59 -4.96 12.76
N ALA A 362 1.48 -3.66 12.51
CA ALA A 362 1.82 -2.62 13.45
C ALA A 362 0.93 -2.65 14.70
N LEU A 363 1.38 -1.99 15.77
CA LEU A 363 0.78 -2.00 17.08
C LEU A 363 -0.65 -1.47 17.01
N THR A 364 -1.61 -2.38 17.12
CA THR A 364 -3.02 -2.06 17.00
C THR A 364 -3.58 -1.40 18.26
N TYR A 365 -4.74 -0.77 18.13
CA TYR A 365 -5.39 -0.02 19.22
C TYR A 365 -6.24 -0.89 20.17
N ASP A 366 -6.12 -2.22 20.13
CA ASP A 366 -6.75 -3.12 21.12
C ASP A 366 -6.00 -3.08 22.46
N LEU A 367 -6.46 -2.21 23.35
CA LEU A 367 -6.01 -2.12 24.74
C LEU A 367 -7.00 -2.78 25.72
N SER A 368 -7.85 -3.71 25.26
CA SER A 368 -8.84 -4.40 26.10
C SER A 368 -8.20 -5.12 27.30
N PHE A 369 -6.96 -5.58 27.16
CA PHE A 369 -6.17 -6.19 28.24
C PHE A 369 -5.86 -5.25 29.41
N LEU A 370 -5.95 -3.94 29.21
CA LEU A 370 -5.85 -2.92 30.27
C LEU A 370 -7.22 -2.58 30.88
N GLY A 371 -8.28 -3.27 30.48
CA GLY A 371 -9.67 -2.93 30.83
C GLY A 371 -10.19 -1.68 30.12
N LEU A 372 -9.54 -1.28 29.02
CA LEU A 372 -9.93 -0.12 28.21
C LEU A 372 -10.62 -0.57 26.93
N ASP A 373 -11.88 -0.18 26.75
CA ASP A 373 -12.56 -0.28 25.46
C ASP A 373 -12.28 0.99 24.64
N LEU A 374 -11.05 1.10 24.15
CA LEU A 374 -10.67 2.21 23.27
C LEU A 374 -11.43 2.22 21.93
N PRO A 375 -11.73 1.07 21.29
CA PRO A 375 -12.61 1.06 20.14
C PRO A 375 -13.95 1.73 20.47
N GLY A 376 -14.60 1.40 21.59
CA GLY A 376 -15.83 2.07 22.02
C GLY A 376 -15.74 3.60 22.19
N LEU A 377 -14.55 4.19 22.21
CA LEU A 377 -14.30 5.64 22.25
C LEU A 377 -13.83 6.22 20.90
N ILE A 378 -13.02 5.47 20.14
CA ILE A 378 -12.54 5.85 18.79
C ILE A 378 -13.66 5.69 17.75
N CYS A 379 -14.54 4.71 17.92
CA CYS A 379 -15.62 4.41 16.97
C CYS A 379 -16.83 5.37 17.09
N LEU A 380 -16.81 6.37 17.98
CA LEU A 380 -17.93 7.31 18.22
C LEU A 380 -18.04 8.45 17.20
N ASP A 381 -17.27 8.38 16.12
CA ASP A 381 -17.31 9.37 15.05
C ASP A 381 -18.60 9.28 14.22
N ALA A 382 -19.05 10.43 13.70
CA ALA A 382 -20.28 10.49 12.93
C ALA A 382 -20.16 9.65 11.64
N GLY A 383 -21.12 8.74 11.42
CA GLY A 383 -21.13 7.85 10.26
C GLY A 383 -20.31 6.57 10.44
N SER A 384 -19.52 6.43 11.51
CA SER A 384 -18.84 5.17 11.85
C SER A 384 -19.87 4.06 12.14
N VAL A 385 -19.65 2.85 11.59
CA VAL A 385 -20.56 1.69 11.71
C VAL A 385 -19.97 0.63 12.61
N THR A 386 -18.77 0.16 12.25
CA THR A 386 -18.06 -0.90 12.95
C THR A 386 -16.61 -0.47 13.08
N CYS A 387 -16.01 -0.69 14.25
CA CYS A 387 -14.57 -0.54 14.39
C CYS A 387 -14.01 -1.51 15.43
N SER A 388 -12.76 -1.91 15.23
CA SER A 388 -12.08 -2.94 16.01
C SER A 388 -10.59 -2.66 16.06
N GLY A 389 -10.01 -2.68 17.27
CA GLY A 389 -8.58 -2.55 17.46
C GLY A 389 -7.81 -3.86 17.22
N ARG A 390 -8.43 -4.93 16.72
CA ARG A 390 -7.78 -6.24 16.58
C ARG A 390 -6.98 -6.31 15.27
N HIS A 391 -5.94 -7.13 15.26
CA HIS A 391 -5.25 -7.46 14.01
C HIS A 391 -6.21 -8.20 13.07
N HIS A 392 -6.24 -7.78 11.81
CA HIS A 392 -7.24 -8.22 10.84
C HIS A 392 -6.74 -8.12 9.39
N PHE A 393 -7.52 -8.72 8.50
CA PHE A 393 -7.50 -8.48 7.06
C PHE A 393 -8.95 -8.50 6.53
N MET A 394 -9.16 -7.95 5.34
CA MET A 394 -10.47 -7.88 4.69
C MET A 394 -10.49 -8.75 3.44
N VAL A 395 -11.46 -9.67 3.36
CA VAL A 395 -11.76 -10.50 2.19
C VAL A 395 -12.86 -9.82 1.39
N VAL A 396 -12.63 -9.63 0.10
CA VAL A 396 -13.57 -8.98 -0.81
C VAL A 396 -13.87 -9.90 -1.98
N ASP A 397 -15.12 -10.32 -2.08
CA ASP A 397 -15.65 -11.13 -3.17
C ASP A 397 -16.50 -10.24 -4.09
N VAL A 398 -16.15 -10.21 -5.38
CA VAL A 398 -16.91 -9.52 -6.43
C VAL A 398 -17.50 -10.58 -7.35
N ASP A 399 -18.81 -10.58 -7.54
CA ASP A 399 -19.53 -11.48 -8.43
C ASP A 399 -20.61 -10.71 -9.21
N GLY A 400 -20.31 -10.34 -10.45
CA GLY A 400 -21.20 -9.53 -11.28
C GLY A 400 -21.54 -8.17 -10.63
N LEU A 401 -22.80 -8.02 -10.23
CA LEU A 401 -23.33 -6.80 -9.58
C LEU A 401 -23.37 -6.90 -8.05
N ASP A 402 -22.81 -7.97 -7.48
CA ASP A 402 -22.74 -8.20 -6.04
C ASP A 402 -21.30 -8.10 -5.53
N LEU A 403 -21.11 -7.31 -4.48
CA LEU A 403 -19.90 -7.22 -3.67
C LEU A 403 -20.21 -7.77 -2.29
N ASN A 404 -19.43 -8.74 -1.81
CA ASN A 404 -19.52 -9.27 -0.46
C ASN A 404 -18.19 -9.07 0.26
N VAL A 405 -18.24 -8.49 1.45
CA VAL A 405 -17.06 -8.17 2.24
C VAL A 405 -17.14 -8.85 3.59
N LYS A 406 -16.05 -9.51 3.99
CA LYS A 406 -15.86 -10.06 5.34
C LYS A 406 -14.54 -9.58 5.92
N VAL A 407 -14.58 -9.18 7.18
CA VAL A 407 -13.39 -8.75 7.92
C VAL A 407 -13.14 -9.72 9.04
N TRP A 408 -11.96 -10.33 9.04
CA TRP A 408 -11.59 -11.36 10.01
C TRP A 408 -10.49 -10.84 10.93
N SER A 409 -10.66 -11.02 12.24
CA SER A 409 -9.51 -10.98 13.13
C SER A 409 -8.65 -12.22 12.90
N THR A 410 -7.36 -12.10 13.14
CA THR A 410 -6.38 -13.18 12.86
C THR A 410 -6.02 -14.00 14.08
N SER A 411 -5.35 -15.14 13.90
CA SER A 411 -4.85 -15.93 15.04
C SER A 411 -3.79 -15.15 15.83
N ALA A 412 -2.97 -14.36 15.14
CA ALA A 412 -1.91 -13.54 15.69
C ALA A 412 -2.44 -12.18 16.16
N GLN A 413 -2.72 -12.06 17.45
CA GLN A 413 -3.16 -10.83 18.09
C GLN A 413 -2.02 -10.17 18.87
N LEU A 414 -2.27 -8.99 19.45
CA LEU A 414 -1.24 -8.20 20.10
C LEU A 414 -0.47 -8.97 21.18
N LEU A 415 -1.20 -9.69 22.05
CA LEU A 415 -0.64 -10.36 23.23
C LEU A 415 -0.36 -11.85 23.05
N ASP A 416 -0.95 -12.50 22.06
CA ASP A 416 -0.80 -13.94 21.84
C ASP A 416 -1.03 -14.34 20.38
N THR A 417 -0.80 -15.62 20.10
CA THR A 417 -1.11 -16.25 18.81
C THR A 417 -1.87 -17.52 19.10
N LYS A 418 -3.18 -17.52 18.82
CA LYS A 418 -4.05 -18.67 19.10
C LYS A 418 -5.15 -18.79 18.03
N PRO A 419 -5.48 -20.01 17.56
CA PRO A 419 -6.52 -20.20 16.54
C PRO A 419 -7.88 -19.63 16.93
N GLU A 420 -8.26 -19.67 18.21
CA GLU A 420 -9.53 -19.12 18.71
C GLU A 420 -9.64 -17.59 18.60
N ASN A 421 -8.54 -16.90 18.32
CA ASN A 421 -8.59 -15.47 18.06
C ASN A 421 -9.25 -15.15 16.72
N ILE A 422 -9.32 -16.11 15.78
CA ILE A 422 -9.96 -15.89 14.48
C ILE A 422 -11.47 -15.74 14.68
N ALA A 423 -12.00 -14.58 14.30
CA ALA A 423 -13.42 -14.25 14.45
C ALA A 423 -13.83 -13.22 13.40
N LEU A 424 -15.09 -13.29 12.98
CA LEU A 424 -15.69 -12.27 12.12
C LEU A 424 -15.82 -10.97 12.91
N ILE A 425 -15.19 -9.90 12.41
CA ILE A 425 -15.29 -8.54 12.95
C ILE A 425 -16.50 -7.84 12.33
N ASP A 426 -16.64 -7.93 11.00
CA ASP A 426 -17.66 -7.23 10.24
C ASP A 426 -18.00 -7.98 8.95
N GLU A 427 -19.21 -7.74 8.45
CA GLU A 427 -19.69 -8.26 7.18
C GLU A 427 -20.69 -7.26 6.57
N PHE A 428 -20.51 -6.95 5.29
CA PHE A 428 -21.45 -6.13 4.53
C PHE A 428 -21.44 -6.51 3.05
N SER A 429 -22.49 -6.10 2.35
CA SER A 429 -22.63 -6.33 0.92
C SER A 429 -23.11 -5.07 0.21
N ILE A 430 -22.71 -4.92 -1.05
CA ILE A 430 -23.23 -3.88 -1.96
C ILE A 430 -23.81 -4.61 -3.17
N HIS A 431 -25.03 -4.29 -3.55
CA HIS A 431 -25.67 -4.75 -4.78
C HIS A 431 -25.89 -3.55 -5.68
N LYS A 432 -25.54 -3.63 -6.97
CA LYS A 432 -25.83 -2.60 -7.95
C LYS A 432 -27.03 -2.97 -8.81
N ASP A 433 -27.95 -2.04 -8.98
CA ASP A 433 -29.06 -2.19 -9.93
C ASP A 433 -28.56 -2.16 -11.38
N GLY A 434 -28.99 -3.13 -12.19
CA GLY A 434 -28.65 -3.17 -13.61
C GLY A 434 -29.06 -4.47 -14.29
N PRO A 435 -29.01 -4.55 -15.63
CA PRO A 435 -29.09 -5.84 -16.29
C PRO A 435 -27.90 -6.69 -15.83
N ALA A 436 -28.16 -7.97 -15.52
CA ALA A 436 -27.07 -8.90 -15.28
C ALA A 436 -26.10 -8.86 -16.47
N PRO A 437 -24.78 -8.96 -16.20
CA PRO A 437 -23.78 -9.00 -17.26
C PRO A 437 -24.10 -10.11 -18.28
N ASP A 438 -23.99 -9.79 -19.57
CA ASP A 438 -24.17 -10.77 -20.64
C ASP A 438 -22.88 -11.60 -20.76
N CYS A 439 -22.94 -12.81 -20.19
CA CYS A 439 -21.80 -13.71 -20.06
C CYS A 439 -21.71 -14.79 -21.12
N ASP A 440 -22.49 -14.65 -22.19
CA ASP A 440 -22.30 -15.48 -23.36
C ASP A 440 -20.92 -15.17 -23.98
N PRO A 441 -20.08 -16.19 -24.27
CA PRO A 441 -18.79 -15.96 -24.87
C PRO A 441 -18.97 -15.23 -26.21
N ILE A 442 -18.29 -14.09 -26.37
CA ILE A 442 -18.24 -13.39 -27.66
C ILE A 442 -17.57 -14.35 -28.65
N VAL A 443 -18.38 -15.04 -29.46
CA VAL A 443 -17.88 -15.82 -30.60
C VAL A 443 -17.38 -14.80 -31.61
N VAL A 444 -16.07 -14.55 -31.61
CA VAL A 444 -15.42 -13.87 -32.73
C VAL A 444 -15.67 -14.74 -33.95
N ALA A 445 -16.51 -14.26 -34.87
CA ALA A 445 -16.84 -15.01 -36.07
C ALA A 445 -15.55 -15.31 -36.84
N ASP A 446 -15.31 -16.61 -37.09
CA ASP A 446 -14.25 -17.15 -37.93
C ASP A 446 -14.11 -16.31 -39.22
N PRO A 447 -12.92 -15.77 -39.55
CA PRO A 447 -12.74 -15.14 -40.85
C PRO A 447 -12.92 -16.22 -41.91
N GLY A 448 -14.08 -16.20 -42.57
CA GLY A 448 -14.45 -17.15 -43.62
C GLY A 448 -13.35 -17.31 -44.69
N PRO A 449 -13.36 -18.43 -45.42
CA PRO A 449 -12.18 -18.99 -46.07
C PRO A 449 -11.64 -18.06 -47.16
N GLU A 450 -10.30 -18.09 -47.28
CA GLU A 450 -9.49 -17.43 -48.31
C GLU A 450 -10.22 -17.30 -49.65
N ILE A 451 -10.45 -16.06 -50.07
CA ILE A 451 -10.77 -15.76 -51.46
C ILE A 451 -9.53 -16.00 -52.30
N ALA A 452 -9.69 -16.96 -53.21
CA ALA A 452 -8.74 -17.40 -54.21
C ALA A 452 -8.22 -16.26 -55.10
N GLU A 453 -6.99 -16.47 -55.58
CA GLU A 453 -6.32 -15.62 -56.57
C GLU A 453 -7.18 -15.36 -57.81
N GLU A 454 -7.32 -14.08 -58.17
CA GLU A 454 -7.72 -13.62 -59.50
C GLU A 454 -6.64 -12.65 -60.01
N GLY A 455 -6.21 -12.86 -61.26
CA GLY A 455 -5.02 -12.27 -61.88
C GLY A 455 -5.11 -10.78 -62.27
N PRO A 456 -4.16 -10.30 -63.11
CA PRO A 456 -3.79 -8.89 -63.18
C PRO A 456 -4.82 -8.06 -63.98
N VAL A 457 -5.13 -6.87 -63.47
CA VAL A 457 -5.97 -5.88 -64.18
C VAL A 457 -5.07 -4.77 -64.73
N GLU A 458 -5.19 -4.53 -66.04
CA GLU A 458 -4.43 -3.57 -66.84
C GLU A 458 -4.64 -2.10 -66.43
N ALA A 459 -3.59 -1.31 -66.66
CA ALA A 459 -3.54 0.13 -66.43
C ALA A 459 -4.29 0.93 -67.52
N VAL A 460 -5.00 2.00 -67.13
CA VAL A 460 -5.37 3.09 -68.04
C VAL A 460 -5.15 4.47 -67.38
N ALA A 461 -4.45 5.28 -68.17
CA ALA A 461 -3.84 6.61 -67.98
C ALA A 461 -4.59 7.74 -67.24
N GLU A 462 -3.76 8.58 -66.62
CA GLU A 462 -4.03 9.92 -66.05
C GLU A 462 -4.27 11.04 -67.09
N PRO A 463 -4.66 12.24 -66.62
CA PRO A 463 -4.12 13.49 -67.13
C PRO A 463 -3.39 14.35 -66.08
N VAL A 464 -2.41 15.11 -66.59
CA VAL A 464 -1.26 15.77 -65.93
C VAL A 464 -1.48 17.26 -65.65
N ALA A 465 -0.65 17.80 -64.73
CA ALA A 465 -0.06 19.17 -64.60
C ALA A 465 -0.68 20.09 -63.51
N GLU A 466 0.04 20.88 -62.69
CA GLU A 466 1.48 21.16 -62.39
C GLU A 466 1.55 22.14 -61.15
N PRO A 467 2.73 22.51 -60.59
CA PRO A 467 2.99 22.67 -59.14
C PRO A 467 3.13 24.10 -58.59
N ILE A 468 3.23 24.26 -57.25
CA ILE A 468 3.73 25.49 -56.61
C ILE A 468 4.51 25.25 -55.28
N ALA A 469 5.84 25.41 -55.41
CA ALA A 469 6.85 26.13 -54.62
C ALA A 469 6.92 26.16 -53.06
N GLU A 470 8.18 26.01 -52.61
CA GLU A 470 8.77 26.07 -51.26
C GLU A 470 8.76 27.45 -50.56
N PRO A 471 9.04 27.54 -49.23
CA PRO A 471 9.11 28.79 -48.50
C PRO A 471 10.54 29.38 -48.44
N MET A 472 10.64 30.70 -48.59
CA MET A 472 11.86 31.49 -48.36
C MET A 472 11.72 32.40 -47.14
N ALA A 473 12.85 32.58 -46.46
CA ALA A 473 13.09 33.35 -45.25
C ALA A 473 12.95 34.87 -45.37
N ASP A 474 12.83 35.55 -44.22
CA ASP A 474 13.45 36.87 -43.98
C ASP A 474 14.02 36.94 -42.56
N THR A 475 14.93 37.88 -42.38
CA THR A 475 16.11 37.97 -41.55
C THR A 475 16.07 39.20 -40.63
N SER A 476 17.00 39.20 -39.68
CA SER A 476 17.63 40.31 -38.93
C SER A 476 17.42 40.18 -37.42
N GLY A 477 18.45 40.15 -36.56
CA GLY A 477 19.90 40.22 -36.70
C GLY A 477 20.50 40.59 -35.35
N GLY A 478 21.67 40.03 -35.00
CA GLY A 478 22.51 40.55 -33.90
C GLY A 478 23.13 39.52 -32.94
N GLU A 479 24.11 38.76 -33.42
CA GLU A 479 25.22 38.19 -32.63
C GLU A 479 26.25 39.30 -32.24
N PRO A 480 27.37 39.06 -31.50
CA PRO A 480 27.97 37.78 -31.09
C PRO A 480 28.45 37.71 -29.61
N ASP A 481 28.78 36.52 -29.12
CA ASP A 481 30.17 36.01 -29.09
C ASP A 481 30.36 34.94 -28.00
N ALA A 482 30.91 33.80 -28.42
CA ALA A 482 31.21 32.67 -27.55
C ALA A 482 32.69 32.69 -27.15
N GLY A 483 32.94 32.51 -25.85
CA GLY A 483 34.28 32.28 -25.30
C GLY A 483 34.22 31.26 -24.15
N PRO A 484 35.31 30.50 -23.93
CA PRO A 484 35.23 29.10 -23.49
C PRO A 484 35.15 28.92 -21.98
N LEU A 485 34.59 27.78 -21.56
CA LEU A 485 34.74 27.24 -20.21
C LEU A 485 36.20 26.90 -19.91
N PRO A 486 36.67 27.17 -18.68
CA PRO A 486 37.71 26.36 -18.08
C PRO A 486 37.33 25.83 -16.69
N ASP A 487 38.03 24.76 -16.35
CA ASP A 487 38.01 24.00 -15.10
C ASP A 487 38.29 24.79 -13.81
N THR A 488 38.02 24.08 -12.70
CA THR A 488 38.74 24.04 -11.41
C THR A 488 38.08 24.68 -10.17
N ALA A 489 37.74 23.77 -9.25
CA ALA A 489 38.24 23.66 -7.87
C ALA A 489 37.65 24.55 -6.74
N THR A 490 37.17 23.80 -5.72
CA THR A 490 37.39 23.98 -4.27
C THR A 490 37.06 25.32 -3.60
N SER A 491 36.14 25.29 -2.63
CA SER A 491 36.43 25.72 -1.25
C SER A 491 35.28 25.41 -0.29
N ALA A 492 35.67 25.18 0.96
CA ALA A 492 34.91 24.70 2.12
C ALA A 492 34.00 25.80 2.75
N PRO A 493 33.19 25.47 3.78
CA PRO A 493 32.04 26.26 4.20
C PRO A 493 32.42 27.34 5.23
N ASP A 494 31.68 28.46 5.19
CA ASP A 494 31.73 29.48 6.23
C ASP A 494 30.53 29.31 7.17
N THR A 495 30.86 29.29 8.46
CA THR A 495 29.98 29.10 9.61
C THR A 495 29.42 30.44 10.07
N THR A 496 28.11 30.56 10.30
CA THR A 496 27.59 31.47 11.33
C THR A 496 26.23 31.00 11.86
N ALA A 497 26.14 30.91 13.18
CA ALA A 497 24.94 30.63 13.97
C ALA A 497 24.04 31.88 14.10
N PRO A 498 22.76 31.74 14.51
CA PRO A 498 22.04 32.82 15.15
C PRO A 498 21.88 32.59 16.67
N ALA A 499 22.00 33.72 17.38
CA ALA A 499 21.91 33.86 18.82
C ALA A 499 20.45 33.87 19.32
N ALA A 500 20.29 33.44 20.57
CA ALA A 500 19.08 33.58 21.37
C ALA A 500 18.87 35.04 21.82
N ASP A 501 17.61 35.43 22.02
CA ASP A 501 17.30 36.49 22.97
C ASP A 501 15.97 36.24 23.70
N THR A 502 15.98 36.61 24.98
CA THR A 502 14.98 36.33 26.01
C THR A 502 14.30 37.62 26.46
N ALA A 503 12.97 37.62 26.65
CA ALA A 503 12.31 38.52 27.60
C ALA A 503 10.88 38.03 27.93
N GLY A 504 10.60 37.82 29.22
CA GLY A 504 9.30 37.41 29.77
C GLY A 504 8.40 38.58 30.21
N PRO A 505 7.54 38.41 31.23
CA PRO A 505 6.06 38.51 31.09
C PRO A 505 5.39 39.59 31.98
N THR A 506 4.06 39.77 31.87
CA THR A 506 3.04 40.18 32.90
C THR A 506 1.80 40.88 32.28
N PRO A 507 0.64 41.07 32.97
CA PRO A 507 -0.04 40.26 33.99
C PRO A 507 -1.59 40.15 33.82
N ASP A 508 -2.19 39.34 34.71
CA ASP A 508 -3.61 39.11 35.01
C ASP A 508 -4.53 40.34 35.15
N THR A 509 -5.83 40.14 34.88
CA THR A 509 -6.92 40.66 35.73
C THR A 509 -8.10 39.70 35.78
N ALA A 510 -8.40 39.21 36.99
CA ALA A 510 -9.69 38.66 37.39
C ALA A 510 -10.51 39.75 38.09
N VAL A 511 -11.83 39.77 37.87
CA VAL A 511 -12.78 40.51 38.72
C VAL A 511 -13.87 39.56 39.19
N SER A 512 -13.98 39.51 40.51
CA SER A 512 -15.01 38.87 41.33
C SER A 512 -16.35 39.60 41.28
N GLY A 513 -17.45 38.87 41.45
CA GLY A 513 -18.76 39.42 41.80
C GLY A 513 -19.71 38.34 42.29
N ALA A 514 -19.67 38.04 43.59
CA ALA A 514 -20.72 37.31 44.28
C ALA A 514 -21.91 38.24 44.55
N ASP A 515 -23.14 37.74 44.44
CA ASP A 515 -24.11 37.92 45.51
C ASP A 515 -25.23 36.86 45.47
N THR A 516 -25.89 36.78 46.60
CA THR A 516 -26.57 35.66 47.24
C THR A 516 -28.10 35.78 47.19
N THR A 517 -28.76 34.75 47.74
CA THR A 517 -30.17 34.57 48.18
C THR A 517 -30.85 33.43 47.41
N GLY A 518 -31.36 32.35 48.01
CA GLY A 518 -31.78 32.08 49.38
C GLY A 518 -33.22 31.53 49.32
N GLY A 519 -33.47 30.29 49.76
CA GLY A 519 -34.85 29.78 49.86
C GLY A 519 -35.03 28.26 49.85
N THR A 520 -34.86 27.65 51.02
CA THR A 520 -35.44 26.37 51.50
C THR A 520 -36.98 26.33 51.33
N VAL A 521 -37.79 25.26 51.31
CA VAL A 521 -37.99 23.99 52.07
C VAL A 521 -39.05 23.24 51.21
N ALA A 522 -39.20 21.91 51.06
CA ALA A 522 -39.68 20.93 52.01
C ALA A 522 -40.07 19.64 51.26
N ASP A 523 -39.70 18.50 51.85
CA ASP A 523 -40.22 17.16 51.57
C ASP A 523 -41.55 16.95 52.35
N PRO A 524 -42.41 15.97 51.99
CA PRO A 524 -42.30 14.68 52.68
C PRO A 524 -42.67 13.43 51.86
N ALA A 525 -41.82 12.41 52.00
CA ALA A 525 -42.08 11.00 52.33
C ALA A 525 -43.36 10.30 51.81
N THR A 526 -43.16 9.17 51.11
CA THR A 526 -43.82 7.90 51.48
C THR A 526 -43.01 6.69 51.02
N THR A 527 -43.08 5.65 51.84
CA THR A 527 -42.26 4.45 51.96
C THR A 527 -42.64 3.31 51.01
N GLY A 528 -41.66 2.51 50.58
CA GLY A 528 -41.88 1.20 49.96
C GLY A 528 -40.58 0.41 49.81
N SER A 529 -40.36 -0.54 50.72
CA SER A 529 -39.20 -1.41 50.90
C SER A 529 -39.00 -2.49 49.81
N GLY A 530 -37.75 -2.84 49.50
CA GLY A 530 -37.40 -4.10 48.82
C GLY A 530 -35.96 -4.19 48.30
N GLU A 531 -35.03 -4.61 49.18
CA GLU A 531 -33.76 -5.31 48.93
C GLU A 531 -32.96 -5.05 47.64
N LYS A 532 -31.80 -4.36 47.75
CA LYS A 532 -30.58 -4.74 47.03
C LYS A 532 -29.33 -4.58 47.91
N THR A 533 -28.54 -5.64 47.90
CA THR A 533 -27.29 -5.86 48.63
C THR A 533 -26.14 -4.99 48.13
N GLY A 534 -25.49 -4.33 49.08
CA GLY A 534 -24.11 -3.79 49.14
C GLY A 534 -23.26 -3.63 47.87
N CYS A 535 -22.93 -2.36 47.58
CA CYS A 535 -21.71 -1.99 46.86
C CYS A 535 -20.47 -2.21 47.75
N ALA A 536 -19.54 -3.04 47.29
CA ALA A 536 -18.14 -2.97 47.71
C ALA A 536 -17.40 -2.03 46.74
N GLY A 537 -17.22 -0.78 47.16
CA GLY A 537 -16.34 0.18 46.52
C GLY A 537 -14.89 -0.07 46.94
N GLY A 538 -14.00 -0.23 45.96
CA GLY A 538 -12.56 -0.39 46.18
C GLY A 538 -11.90 -1.19 45.07
N GLY A 539 -11.82 -0.63 43.85
CA GLY A 539 -11.15 -1.30 42.72
C GLY A 539 -11.04 -0.48 41.44
N GLN A 540 -11.93 0.49 41.22
CA GLN A 540 -11.94 1.22 39.94
C GLN A 540 -10.85 2.30 39.81
N THR A 541 -10.38 2.89 40.91
CA THR A 541 -9.35 3.95 40.84
C THR A 541 -7.96 3.41 40.50
N SER A 542 -7.65 2.17 40.89
CA SER A 542 -6.37 1.53 40.56
C SER A 542 -6.31 1.09 39.10
N GLY A 543 -7.41 0.56 38.56
CA GLY A 543 -7.51 0.19 37.14
C GLY A 543 -7.39 1.41 36.22
N LEU A 544 -8.08 2.51 36.56
CA LEU A 544 -8.01 3.75 35.78
C LEU A 544 -6.61 4.38 35.80
N LEU A 545 -5.90 4.30 36.94
CA LEU A 545 -4.53 4.82 37.05
C LEU A 545 -3.51 3.97 36.28
N LEU A 546 -3.65 2.63 36.32
CA LEU A 546 -2.83 1.71 35.53
C LEU A 546 -3.08 1.88 34.02
N ALA A 547 -4.34 2.05 33.63
CA ALA A 547 -4.74 2.39 32.28
C ALA A 547 -4.14 3.74 31.84
N LEU A 548 -4.22 4.79 32.67
CA LEU A 548 -3.64 6.10 32.37
C LEU A 548 -2.11 6.03 32.24
N LEU A 549 -1.43 5.25 33.09
CA LEU A 549 0.01 5.04 33.02
C LEU A 549 0.42 4.24 31.78
N ALA A 550 -0.35 3.24 31.38
CA ALA A 550 -0.11 2.47 30.18
C ALA A 550 -0.37 3.31 28.90
N LEU A 551 -1.41 4.14 28.91
CA LEU A 551 -1.69 5.12 27.86
C LEU A 551 -0.59 6.18 27.75
N LEU A 552 -0.10 6.70 28.88
CA LEU A 552 1.05 7.61 28.92
C LEU A 552 2.33 6.93 28.44
N ALA A 553 2.53 5.65 28.73
CA ALA A 553 3.66 4.87 28.21
C ALA A 553 3.55 4.64 26.70
N LEU A 554 2.35 4.36 26.18
CA LEU A 554 2.09 4.22 24.74
C LEU A 554 2.31 5.55 24.01
N ALA A 555 1.76 6.64 24.54
CA ALA A 555 1.95 7.99 24.01
C ALA A 555 3.42 8.43 24.09
N ALA A 556 4.12 8.10 25.17
CA ALA A 556 5.55 8.38 25.31
C ALA A 556 6.39 7.54 24.33
N ARG A 557 6.02 6.27 24.10
CA ARG A 557 6.70 5.41 23.12
C ARG A 557 6.51 5.92 21.68
N ARG A 558 5.31 6.38 21.35
CA ARG A 558 4.99 7.02 20.06
C ARG A 558 5.70 8.36 19.88
N ARG A 559 5.64 9.24 20.89
CA ARG A 559 6.41 10.51 20.87
C ARG A 559 7.91 10.29 20.78
N TRP A 560 8.43 9.22 21.39
CA TRP A 560 9.84 8.86 21.24
C TRP A 560 10.13 8.35 19.81
N ALA A 561 9.24 7.53 19.24
CA ALA A 561 9.32 7.10 17.85
C ALA A 561 9.29 8.26 16.85
N ASP A 562 8.48 9.30 17.11
CA ASP A 562 8.37 10.49 16.25
C ASP A 562 9.51 11.48 16.47
N ALA A 563 10.05 11.58 17.69
CA ALA A 563 11.16 12.49 18.02
C ALA A 563 12.55 11.96 17.63
N THR A 564 12.67 10.68 17.26
CA THR A 564 13.90 10.09 16.70
C THR A 564 13.96 10.12 15.18
N ARG A 565 13.05 10.85 14.53
CA ARG A 565 13.08 11.16 13.09
C ARG A 565 14.19 12.15 12.76
#